data_AF-A0A1A7QFN9-F1
#
_entry.id   AF-A0A1A7QFN9-F1
#
_cell.length_a   1.000
_cell.length_b   1.000
_cell.length_c   1.000
_cell.angle_alpha   90.00
_cell.angle_beta   90.00
_cell.angle_gamma   90.00
#
_symmetry.space_group_name_H-M   'P 1'
#
loop_
_entity.id
_entity.type
_entity.pdbx_description
1 polymer ?
#
loop_
_entity_poly.entity_id
_entity_poly.type
_entity_poly.pdbx_seq_one_letter_code
_entity_poly.pdbx_strand_id
1 'polypeptide(L)'
;NLDGTVEAQMVASGLNVDSLLGPMRLAGSGAPDVVGAFRFLCAPSHYLYDDPIVMPGRPGEFHLHHFFGNTGANANSTYKSLRTTGDSTCNNALNRSAYWQPAMLQTLVDGTQQVVVPNYNNIYYKRRPANDPWFSKMGDIPVDVPRGLKFIFGWPDQAPLFKCLNGSRNVTGWMKTMEEALAPCTVGMKLDISVSSPYCWDGKNLDSPDHRSHMSYGGGGGCPDTHPYHIPVYTNQSIYTIQEGDRPETWHLASDQMMTPDGPRGQSFHTDYFMAWEDTVIDRWMAACINKLLNCSSGDLGDGRIMKQSALYQELMAKPPQRLPVPKRSAP
;
A
#
# COMPACT_ATOMS: atom_id res chain seq x y z
N ASN A 1 25.18 -1.46 0.06
CA ASN A 1 25.13 -2.33 1.26
C ASN A 1 26.23 -3.40 1.20
N LEU A 2 26.49 -4.10 2.32
CA LEU A 2 27.51 -5.16 2.39
C LEU A 2 27.21 -6.38 1.50
N ASP A 3 25.95 -6.55 1.12
CA ASP A 3 25.44 -7.57 0.19
C ASP A 3 25.51 -7.12 -1.29
N GLY A 4 26.06 -5.93 -1.57
CA GLY A 4 26.16 -5.38 -2.93
C GLY A 4 24.91 -4.65 -3.43
N THR A 5 23.85 -4.54 -2.61
CA THR A 5 22.62 -3.84 -3.00
C THR A 5 22.71 -2.32 -2.88
N VAL A 6 21.90 -1.61 -3.67
CA VAL A 6 21.78 -0.14 -3.68
C VAL A 6 20.66 0.33 -2.77
N GLU A 7 20.93 1.36 -1.99
CA GLU A 7 19.92 2.05 -1.18
C GLU A 7 20.10 3.55 -1.22
N ALA A 8 19.02 4.30 -1.03
CA ALA A 8 19.11 5.73 -0.85
C ALA A 8 19.95 6.02 0.41
N GLN A 9 20.69 7.14 0.36
CA GLN A 9 21.45 7.60 1.52
C GLN A 9 20.51 7.76 2.72
N MET A 10 20.94 7.28 3.88
CA MET A 10 20.22 7.48 5.14
C MET A 10 19.91 8.97 5.35
N VAL A 11 18.64 9.27 5.62
CA VAL A 11 18.16 10.60 6.00
C VAL A 11 17.57 10.52 7.40
N ALA A 12 18.15 11.26 8.34
CA ALA A 12 17.63 11.36 9.70
C ALA A 12 16.24 12.01 9.70
N SER A 13 15.25 11.36 10.32
CA SER A 13 13.87 11.87 10.40
C SER A 13 13.67 12.98 11.43
N GLY A 14 14.60 13.10 12.38
CA GLY A 14 14.47 13.98 13.54
C GLY A 14 13.44 13.51 14.59
N LEU A 15 12.90 12.29 14.46
CA LEU A 15 11.91 11.76 15.38
C LEU A 15 12.56 11.12 16.61
N ASN A 16 11.94 11.31 17.78
CA ASN A 16 12.24 10.48 18.95
C ASN A 16 11.45 9.16 18.85
N VAL A 17 12.11 8.12 18.34
CA VAL A 17 11.48 6.83 18.04
C VAL A 17 10.81 6.22 19.27
N ASP A 18 11.50 6.17 20.40
CA ASP A 18 10.97 5.54 21.62
C ASP A 18 9.73 6.24 22.16
N SER A 19 9.62 7.56 21.99
CA SER A 19 8.45 8.33 22.39
C SER A 19 7.18 7.93 21.60
N LEU A 20 7.35 7.50 20.35
CA LEU A 20 6.29 7.10 19.42
C LEU A 20 5.97 5.59 19.50
N LEU A 21 6.65 4.85 20.36
CA LEU A 21 6.40 3.44 20.62
C LEU A 21 5.74 3.21 21.98
N GLY A 22 4.83 2.24 22.03
CA GLY A 22 4.18 1.74 23.25
C GLY A 22 4.59 0.31 23.58
N PRO A 23 4.32 -0.17 24.80
CA PRO A 23 4.49 -1.59 25.14
C PRO A 23 3.45 -2.46 24.44
N MET A 24 3.83 -3.69 24.09
CA MET A 24 2.97 -4.68 23.44
C MET A 24 3.35 -6.08 23.92
N ARG A 25 2.37 -6.99 23.96
CA ARG A 25 2.68 -8.41 24.19
C ARG A 25 3.33 -8.96 22.93
N LEU A 26 4.35 -9.82 23.07
CA LEU A 26 4.94 -10.51 21.92
C LEU A 26 3.85 -11.19 21.08
N ALA A 27 3.92 -10.94 19.76
CA ALA A 27 3.05 -11.55 18.79
C ALA A 27 3.15 -13.08 18.83
N GLY A 28 2.04 -13.74 18.51
CA GLY A 28 2.04 -15.19 18.32
C GLY A 28 2.81 -15.59 17.05
N SER A 29 3.15 -16.87 16.97
CA SER A 29 3.70 -17.46 15.74
C SER A 29 2.73 -17.31 14.56
N GLY A 30 3.28 -17.13 13.37
CA GLY A 30 2.57 -17.17 12.09
C GLY A 30 2.18 -18.58 11.65
N ALA A 31 2.72 -19.64 12.27
CA ALA A 31 2.37 -21.01 11.93
C ALA A 31 0.84 -21.26 12.02
N PRO A 32 0.25 -22.07 11.11
CA PRO A 32 0.91 -22.91 10.10
C PRO A 32 1.32 -22.18 8.81
N ASP A 33 1.17 -20.85 8.72
CA ASP A 33 1.74 -20.11 7.60
C ASP A 33 3.27 -20.21 7.61
N VAL A 34 3.85 -20.14 6.43
CA VAL A 34 5.30 -20.22 6.20
C VAL A 34 5.95 -18.84 6.05
N VAL A 35 5.18 -17.78 6.23
CA VAL A 35 5.65 -16.40 6.12
C VAL A 35 5.41 -15.65 7.44
N GLY A 36 6.40 -14.86 7.84
CA GLY A 36 6.22 -13.85 8.87
C GLY A 36 5.46 -12.67 8.29
N ALA A 37 4.76 -11.93 9.13
CA ALA A 37 3.86 -10.90 8.67
C ALA A 37 3.83 -9.68 9.58
N PHE A 38 3.94 -8.51 8.96
CA PHE A 38 3.74 -7.20 9.59
C PHE A 38 2.59 -6.49 8.89
N ARG A 39 1.63 -5.96 9.67
CA ARG A 39 0.41 -5.34 9.12
C ARG A 39 0.04 -4.09 9.89
N PHE A 40 -0.55 -3.14 9.18
CA PHE A 40 -1.11 -1.92 9.75
C PHE A 40 -2.17 -1.35 8.82
N LEU A 41 -3.03 -0.51 9.38
CA LEU A 41 -4.03 0.21 8.60
C LEU A 41 -3.54 1.64 8.37
N CYS A 42 -3.94 2.22 7.24
CA CYS A 42 -3.76 3.62 6.93
C CYS A 42 -5.10 4.27 6.62
N ALA A 43 -5.38 5.40 7.27
CA ALA A 43 -6.56 6.18 6.93
C ALA A 43 -6.34 6.99 5.63
N PRO A 44 -7.41 7.34 4.90
CA PRO A 44 -7.39 8.33 3.84
C PRO A 44 -6.68 9.63 4.26
N SER A 45 -5.71 10.11 3.46
CA SER A 45 -5.04 11.40 3.71
C SER A 45 -5.71 12.52 2.91
N HIS A 46 -5.42 12.60 1.61
CA HIS A 46 -5.86 13.68 0.73
C HIS A 46 -5.87 13.21 -0.73
N TYR A 47 -6.42 14.04 -1.62
CA TYR A 47 -6.60 13.73 -3.04
C TYR A 47 -5.93 14.79 -3.91
N LEU A 48 -5.11 14.35 -4.86
CA LEU A 48 -4.39 15.24 -5.79
C LEU A 48 -4.34 14.62 -7.18
N TYR A 49 -4.23 15.47 -8.20
CA TYR A 49 -3.92 15.07 -9.57
C TYR A 49 -2.40 14.98 -9.78
N ASP A 50 -1.70 14.42 -8.81
CA ASP A 50 -0.24 14.42 -8.70
C ASP A 50 0.28 12.99 -8.70
N ASP A 51 1.44 12.76 -9.31
CA ASP A 51 2.19 11.52 -9.16
C ASP A 51 3.70 11.81 -9.03
N PRO A 52 4.31 11.65 -7.85
CA PRO A 52 5.74 11.92 -7.65
C PRO A 52 6.70 10.90 -8.30
N ILE A 53 6.20 9.78 -8.82
CA ILE A 53 6.99 8.77 -9.52
C ILE A 53 6.91 9.01 -11.02
N VAL A 54 5.70 9.07 -11.58
CA VAL A 54 5.44 9.16 -13.03
C VAL A 54 5.58 10.60 -13.55
N MET A 55 5.14 11.59 -12.77
CA MET A 55 5.11 13.00 -13.16
C MET A 55 5.81 13.88 -12.10
N PRO A 56 7.08 13.58 -11.75
CA PRO A 56 7.78 14.29 -10.68
C PRO A 56 7.91 15.78 -11.01
N GLY A 57 7.55 16.63 -10.05
CA GLY A 57 7.59 18.09 -10.18
C GLY A 57 6.48 18.70 -11.04
N ARG A 58 5.47 17.91 -11.45
CA ARG A 58 4.37 18.34 -12.33
C ARG A 58 3.02 18.23 -11.62
N PRO A 59 2.70 19.16 -10.71
CA PRO A 59 1.43 19.12 -9.96
C PRO A 59 0.24 19.29 -10.91
N GLY A 60 -0.82 18.53 -10.68
CA GLY A 60 -2.06 18.63 -11.45
C GLY A 60 -2.08 17.88 -12.79
N GLU A 61 -0.97 17.26 -13.20
CA GLU A 61 -0.79 16.71 -14.55
C GLU A 61 -1.08 15.21 -14.69
N PHE A 62 -1.70 14.58 -13.70
CA PHE A 62 -2.05 13.15 -13.75
C PHE A 62 -3.52 12.89 -13.40
N HIS A 63 -3.96 11.63 -13.36
CA HIS A 63 -5.32 11.33 -12.86
C HIS A 63 -5.42 11.55 -11.36
N LEU A 64 -6.66 11.58 -10.86
CA LEU A 64 -6.91 11.78 -9.44
C LEU A 64 -6.43 10.57 -8.65
N HIS A 65 -5.45 10.81 -7.79
CA HIS A 65 -4.99 9.86 -6.81
C HIS A 65 -5.59 10.13 -5.44
N HIS A 66 -5.62 9.08 -4.66
CA HIS A 66 -5.86 9.12 -3.24
C HIS A 66 -4.59 8.70 -2.50
N PHE A 67 -4.06 9.59 -1.65
CA PHE A 67 -2.86 9.38 -0.86
C PHE A 67 -3.14 8.84 0.56
N PHE A 68 -2.21 8.04 1.05
CA PHE A 68 -2.13 7.45 2.39
C PHE A 68 -0.67 7.51 2.89
N GLY A 69 -0.47 7.33 4.20
CA GLY A 69 0.84 7.48 4.82
C GLY A 69 1.19 8.95 4.97
N ASN A 70 2.27 9.40 4.32
CA ASN A 70 2.74 10.78 4.47
C ASN A 70 1.68 11.81 4.12
N THR A 71 1.36 12.71 5.06
CA THR A 71 0.33 13.75 4.84
C THR A 71 0.75 14.89 3.93
N GLY A 72 2.04 15.00 3.61
CA GLY A 72 2.60 16.01 2.72
C GLY A 72 3.03 15.47 1.35
N ALA A 73 2.74 14.20 1.03
CA ALA A 73 3.07 13.62 -0.26
C ALA A 73 2.34 14.36 -1.40
N ASN A 74 3.08 14.86 -2.38
CA ASN A 74 2.58 15.50 -3.60
C ASN A 74 3.57 15.30 -4.75
N ALA A 75 3.35 15.93 -5.92
CA ALA A 75 4.21 15.78 -7.10
C ALA A 75 5.70 16.11 -6.86
N ASN A 76 6.04 16.90 -5.84
CA ASN A 76 7.42 17.28 -5.51
C ASN A 76 8.09 16.35 -4.47
N SER A 77 7.43 15.24 -4.12
CA SER A 77 7.96 14.34 -3.08
C SER A 77 9.28 13.72 -3.49
N THR A 78 10.24 13.73 -2.58
CA THR A 78 11.51 13.02 -2.68
C THR A 78 11.67 12.12 -1.46
N TYR A 79 12.58 11.15 -1.51
CA TYR A 79 12.90 10.33 -0.34
C TYR A 79 13.23 11.20 0.88
N LYS A 80 14.02 12.26 0.69
CA LYS A 80 14.38 13.20 1.76
C LYS A 80 13.17 13.95 2.33
N SER A 81 12.28 14.48 1.48
CA SER A 81 11.11 15.22 1.98
C SER A 81 10.17 14.29 2.73
N LEU A 82 9.94 13.08 2.22
CA LEU A 82 9.12 12.07 2.90
C LEU A 82 9.73 11.66 4.25
N ARG A 83 11.05 11.49 4.36
CA ARG A 83 11.71 11.17 5.64
C ARG A 83 11.59 12.28 6.69
N THR A 84 11.61 13.54 6.27
CA THR A 84 11.80 14.68 7.18
C THR A 84 10.54 15.49 7.47
N THR A 85 9.51 15.41 6.63
CA THR A 85 8.32 16.27 6.71
C THR A 85 7.02 15.48 6.61
N GLY A 86 5.93 16.11 7.04
CA GLY A 86 4.60 15.50 7.14
C GLY A 86 4.40 14.69 8.42
N ASP A 87 3.14 14.35 8.69
CA ASP A 87 2.78 13.29 9.64
C ASP A 87 2.46 12.01 8.84
N SER A 88 1.87 11.01 9.48
CA SER A 88 1.43 9.79 8.82
C SER A 88 0.00 9.40 9.19
N THR A 89 -0.76 8.95 8.18
CA THR A 89 -2.05 8.29 8.39
C THR A 89 -1.93 6.80 8.72
N CYS A 90 -0.71 6.26 8.88
CA CYS A 90 -0.41 4.86 9.17
C CYS A 90 0.15 4.70 10.60
N ASN A 91 -0.73 4.73 11.61
CA ASN A 91 -0.43 4.85 13.04
C ASN A 91 0.24 6.17 13.46
N ASN A 92 1.46 6.46 13.01
CA ASN A 92 2.19 7.70 13.34
C ASN A 92 3.38 7.94 12.39
N ALA A 93 4.07 9.08 12.57
CA ALA A 93 5.20 9.54 11.75
C ALA A 93 6.40 8.58 11.62
N LEU A 94 6.46 7.46 12.36
CA LEU A 94 7.48 6.43 12.15
C LEU A 94 7.34 5.73 10.78
N ASN A 95 6.14 5.74 10.20
CA ASN A 95 5.94 5.36 8.80
C ASN A 95 5.55 6.58 7.97
N ARG A 96 6.52 7.30 7.42
CA ARG A 96 6.27 8.39 6.47
C ARG A 96 6.41 7.95 5.00
N SER A 97 6.35 6.66 4.73
CA SER A 97 6.22 6.19 3.34
C SER A 97 4.96 6.80 2.71
N ALA A 98 5.03 7.08 1.42
CA ALA A 98 3.88 7.51 0.66
C ALA A 98 3.29 6.29 -0.06
N TYR A 99 1.97 6.15 0.04
CA TYR A 99 1.20 5.13 -0.65
C TYR A 99 0.05 5.84 -1.35
N TRP A 100 -0.14 5.59 -2.64
CA TRP A 100 -1.30 6.14 -3.35
C TRP A 100 -1.85 5.16 -4.37
N GLN A 101 -3.06 5.44 -4.80
CA GLN A 101 -3.80 4.65 -5.77
C GLN A 101 -4.82 5.54 -6.49
N PRO A 102 -5.35 5.13 -7.65
CA PRO A 102 -6.43 5.85 -8.31
C PRO A 102 -7.64 6.02 -7.39
N ALA A 103 -8.22 7.22 -7.37
CA ALA A 103 -9.42 7.48 -6.58
C ALA A 103 -10.62 6.72 -7.17
N MET A 104 -11.44 6.12 -6.29
CA MET A 104 -12.73 5.55 -6.67
C MET A 104 -13.76 6.68 -6.84
N LEU A 105 -14.44 6.71 -7.97
CA LEU A 105 -15.45 7.68 -8.34
C LEU A 105 -16.81 7.00 -8.52
N GLN A 106 -17.89 7.72 -8.24
CA GLN A 106 -19.27 7.33 -8.52
C GLN A 106 -19.94 8.43 -9.35
N THR A 107 -20.81 8.06 -10.28
CA THR A 107 -21.65 9.01 -11.04
C THR A 107 -23.09 8.98 -10.52
N LEU A 108 -23.57 10.12 -10.03
CA LEU A 108 -24.93 10.29 -9.50
C LEU A 108 -25.97 10.37 -10.63
N VAL A 109 -27.26 10.38 -10.25
CA VAL A 109 -28.39 10.41 -11.21
C VAL A 109 -28.39 11.68 -12.05
N ASP A 110 -27.99 12.81 -11.48
CA ASP A 110 -27.86 14.10 -12.17
C ASP A 110 -26.60 14.22 -13.04
N GLY A 111 -25.79 13.15 -13.11
CA GLY A 111 -24.53 13.10 -13.85
C GLY A 111 -23.33 13.68 -13.11
N THR A 112 -23.51 14.22 -11.90
CA THR A 112 -22.37 14.69 -11.10
C THR A 112 -21.51 13.53 -10.59
N GLN A 113 -20.21 13.76 -10.47
CA GLN A 113 -19.28 12.78 -9.91
C GLN A 113 -18.92 13.10 -8.46
N GLN A 114 -18.72 12.05 -7.68
CA GLN A 114 -18.21 12.12 -6.31
C GLN A 114 -17.09 11.10 -6.10
N VAL A 115 -16.16 11.44 -5.23
CA VAL A 115 -15.16 10.50 -4.71
C VAL A 115 -15.83 9.59 -3.68
N VAL A 116 -15.70 8.29 -3.88
CA VAL A 116 -16.03 7.25 -2.89
C VAL A 116 -14.79 7.06 -2.02
N VAL A 117 -14.79 7.64 -0.82
CA VAL A 117 -13.65 7.57 0.08
C VAL A 117 -13.56 6.16 0.69
N PRO A 118 -12.44 5.43 0.57
CA PRO A 118 -12.25 4.16 1.28
C PRO A 118 -12.26 4.40 2.78
N ASN A 119 -12.69 3.43 3.55
CA ASN A 119 -12.59 3.47 5.01
C ASN A 119 -11.12 3.51 5.45
N TYR A 120 -10.28 2.67 4.83
CA TYR A 120 -8.85 2.56 5.09
C TYR A 120 -8.20 1.66 4.04
N ASN A 121 -6.87 1.76 3.95
CA ASN A 121 -6.05 0.71 3.35
C ASN A 121 -5.48 -0.18 4.44
N ASN A 122 -5.51 -1.49 4.22
CA ASN A 122 -4.86 -2.49 5.05
C ASN A 122 -3.61 -2.99 4.32
N ILE A 123 -2.45 -2.68 4.89
CA ILE A 123 -1.15 -2.93 4.29
C ILE A 123 -0.50 -4.12 4.97
N TYR A 124 0.03 -5.02 4.16
CA TYR A 124 0.74 -6.22 4.60
C TYR A 124 2.14 -6.20 4.03
N TYR A 125 3.14 -6.43 4.87
CA TYR A 125 4.46 -6.89 4.44
C TYR A 125 4.63 -8.33 4.90
N LYS A 126 4.85 -9.25 3.95
CA LYS A 126 5.02 -10.68 4.26
C LYS A 126 6.17 -11.29 3.49
N ARG A 127 6.94 -12.14 4.17
CA ARG A 127 8.02 -12.92 3.56
C ARG A 127 8.29 -14.15 4.41
N ARG A 128 8.88 -15.18 3.80
CA ARG A 128 9.57 -16.24 4.55
C ARG A 128 10.70 -15.63 5.42
N PRO A 129 10.99 -16.21 6.59
CA PRO A 129 12.18 -15.85 7.37
C PRO A 129 13.47 -16.00 6.56
N ALA A 130 14.44 -15.11 6.74
CA ALA A 130 15.70 -15.15 5.97
C ALA A 130 16.50 -16.47 6.09
N ASN A 131 16.30 -17.22 7.18
CA ASN A 131 16.92 -18.53 7.41
C ASN A 131 16.08 -19.72 6.90
N ASP A 132 14.96 -19.48 6.22
CA ASP A 132 14.14 -20.53 5.62
C ASP A 132 14.96 -21.22 4.49
N PRO A 133 15.16 -22.56 4.54
CA PRO A 133 15.90 -23.31 3.52
C PRO A 133 15.33 -23.15 2.10
N TRP A 134 14.09 -22.68 1.96
CA TRP A 134 13.48 -22.36 0.69
C TRP A 134 14.31 -21.35 -0.13
N PHE A 135 14.92 -20.35 0.51
CA PHE A 135 15.75 -19.35 -0.19
C PHE A 135 16.95 -20.00 -0.87
N SER A 136 17.74 -20.79 -0.13
CA SER A 136 18.88 -21.52 -0.69
C SER A 136 18.47 -22.53 -1.76
N LYS A 137 17.28 -23.12 -1.65
CA LYS A 137 16.74 -24.05 -2.65
C LYS A 137 16.39 -23.35 -3.97
N MET A 138 15.84 -22.14 -3.90
CA MET A 138 15.45 -21.38 -5.10
C MET A 138 16.58 -20.51 -5.66
N GLY A 139 17.62 -20.21 -4.88
CA GLY A 139 18.67 -19.27 -5.27
C GLY A 139 18.34 -17.81 -4.99
N ASP A 140 17.19 -17.56 -4.36
CA ASP A 140 16.73 -16.24 -3.93
C ASP A 140 17.59 -15.70 -2.75
N ILE A 141 17.83 -14.38 -2.75
CA ILE A 141 18.59 -13.68 -1.72
C ILE A 141 17.62 -12.85 -0.86
N PRO A 142 17.25 -13.29 0.35
CA PRO A 142 16.33 -12.52 1.19
C PRO A 142 17.00 -11.23 1.67
N VAL A 143 16.39 -10.07 1.35
CA VAL A 143 16.83 -8.74 1.82
C VAL A 143 15.69 -7.95 2.45
N ASP A 144 16.04 -6.89 3.17
CA ASP A 144 15.07 -5.92 3.70
C ASP A 144 14.57 -5.00 2.58
N VAL A 145 13.50 -4.23 2.82
CA VAL A 145 13.01 -3.27 1.82
C VAL A 145 14.01 -2.11 1.73
N PRO A 146 14.62 -1.84 0.57
CA PRO A 146 15.68 -0.85 0.45
C PRO A 146 15.17 0.58 0.63
N ARG A 147 15.95 1.43 1.31
CA ARG A 147 15.65 2.86 1.46
C ARG A 147 15.40 3.52 0.12
N GLY A 148 14.28 4.23 0.02
CA GLY A 148 13.93 5.01 -1.17
C GLY A 148 13.46 4.19 -2.37
N LEU A 149 13.25 2.87 -2.20
CA LEU A 149 12.60 2.06 -3.22
C LEU A 149 11.23 2.65 -3.57
N LYS A 150 10.98 2.84 -4.86
CA LYS A 150 9.70 3.31 -5.37
C LYS A 150 9.32 2.60 -6.65
N PHE A 151 8.09 2.13 -6.72
CA PHE A 151 7.56 1.40 -7.86
C PHE A 151 6.03 1.43 -7.87
N ILE A 152 5.49 1.07 -9.03
CA ILE A 152 4.04 0.95 -9.26
C ILE A 152 3.74 -0.53 -9.48
N PHE A 153 2.66 -1.02 -8.90
CA PHE A 153 2.24 -2.42 -9.05
C PHE A 153 0.72 -2.56 -9.18
N GLY A 154 0.28 -3.71 -9.68
CA GLY A 154 -1.09 -3.91 -10.15
C GLY A 154 -1.16 -3.88 -11.66
N TRP A 155 -2.23 -3.29 -12.20
CA TRP A 155 -2.43 -3.29 -13.66
C TRP A 155 -1.24 -2.62 -14.40
N PRO A 156 -0.84 -3.15 -15.59
CA PRO A 156 -1.36 -4.35 -16.26
C PRO A 156 -0.68 -5.66 -15.81
N ASP A 157 0.40 -5.58 -15.02
CA ASP A 157 1.26 -6.72 -14.70
C ASP A 157 0.60 -7.74 -13.76
N GLN A 158 -0.21 -7.26 -12.83
CA GLN A 158 -1.05 -8.08 -11.96
C GLN A 158 -2.46 -7.50 -11.87
N ALA A 159 -3.45 -8.30 -12.26
CA ALA A 159 -4.85 -7.89 -12.15
C ALA A 159 -5.27 -7.76 -10.67
N PRO A 160 -6.04 -6.72 -10.31
CA PRO A 160 -6.64 -6.62 -8.99
C PRO A 160 -7.67 -7.73 -8.76
N LEU A 161 -7.89 -8.06 -7.48
CA LEU A 161 -8.97 -8.94 -7.05
C LEU A 161 -9.97 -8.17 -6.20
N PHE A 162 -11.25 -8.52 -6.34
CA PHE A 162 -12.35 -7.83 -5.68
C PHE A 162 -13.16 -8.79 -4.83
N LYS A 163 -13.69 -8.34 -3.70
CA LYS A 163 -14.49 -9.19 -2.83
C LYS A 163 -15.53 -8.39 -2.06
N CYS A 164 -16.68 -9.01 -1.83
CA CYS A 164 -17.70 -8.48 -0.96
C CYS A 164 -17.54 -8.99 0.47
N LEU A 165 -17.68 -8.09 1.44
CA LEU A 165 -17.63 -8.39 2.87
C LEU A 165 -18.88 -7.90 3.61
N ASN A 166 -19.38 -8.69 4.55
CA ASN A 166 -20.34 -8.26 5.55
C ASN A 166 -19.67 -8.30 6.93
N GLY A 167 -19.29 -7.13 7.45
CA GLY A 167 -18.36 -7.04 8.58
C GLY A 167 -17.00 -7.65 8.21
N SER A 168 -16.59 -8.71 8.91
CA SER A 168 -15.38 -9.48 8.60
C SER A 168 -15.67 -10.77 7.82
N ARG A 169 -16.94 -11.05 7.49
CA ARG A 169 -17.33 -12.28 6.78
C ARG A 169 -17.26 -12.06 5.27
N ASN A 170 -16.70 -13.02 4.56
CA ASN A 170 -16.74 -13.06 3.11
C ASN A 170 -18.16 -13.34 2.62
N VAL A 171 -18.72 -12.45 1.80
CA VAL A 171 -19.98 -12.68 1.07
C VAL A 171 -19.68 -13.34 -0.28
N THR A 172 -18.58 -12.95 -0.91
CA THR A 172 -18.01 -13.63 -2.09
C THR A 172 -16.62 -14.17 -1.80
N GLY A 173 -16.12 -15.04 -2.68
CA GLY A 173 -14.67 -15.23 -2.83
C GLY A 173 -14.01 -14.00 -3.48
N TRP A 174 -12.72 -14.12 -3.79
CA TRP A 174 -12.03 -13.16 -4.66
C TRP A 174 -12.52 -13.32 -6.10
N MET A 175 -13.14 -12.27 -6.62
CA MET A 175 -13.64 -12.15 -7.98
C MET A 175 -12.62 -11.38 -8.84
N LYS A 176 -12.69 -11.58 -10.16
CA LYS A 176 -11.77 -10.93 -11.11
C LYS A 176 -12.23 -9.54 -11.51
N THR A 177 -13.52 -9.24 -11.37
CA THR A 177 -14.10 -7.94 -11.70
C THR A 177 -14.81 -7.33 -10.50
N MET A 178 -14.88 -6.00 -10.49
CA MET A 178 -15.58 -5.28 -9.44
C MET A 178 -17.09 -5.52 -9.51
N GLU A 179 -17.64 -5.67 -10.73
CA GLU A 179 -19.03 -6.01 -11.01
C GLU A 179 -19.46 -7.32 -10.33
N GLU A 180 -18.67 -8.38 -10.51
CA GLU A 180 -18.95 -9.69 -9.92
C GLU A 180 -18.93 -9.64 -8.38
N ALA A 181 -17.98 -8.89 -7.81
CA ALA A 181 -17.89 -8.72 -6.36
C ALA A 181 -19.04 -7.89 -5.80
N LEU A 182 -19.47 -6.83 -6.51
CA LEU A 182 -20.52 -5.92 -6.06
C LEU A 182 -21.94 -6.47 -6.27
N ALA A 183 -22.15 -7.43 -7.18
CA ALA A 183 -23.48 -7.96 -7.48
C ALA A 183 -24.29 -8.44 -6.24
N PRO A 184 -23.69 -9.14 -5.25
CA PRO A 184 -24.38 -9.47 -3.99
C PRO A 184 -24.15 -8.45 -2.87
N CYS A 185 -23.33 -7.40 -3.07
CA CYS A 185 -23.07 -6.40 -2.04
C CYS A 185 -24.23 -5.41 -1.91
N THR A 186 -24.70 -5.22 -0.68
CA THR A 186 -25.78 -4.27 -0.36
C THR A 186 -25.30 -3.20 0.63
N VAL A 187 -26.15 -2.21 0.92
CA VAL A 187 -25.84 -1.14 1.88
C VAL A 187 -25.36 -1.72 3.22
N GLY A 188 -24.27 -1.16 3.75
CA GLY A 188 -23.59 -1.62 4.96
C GLY A 188 -22.53 -2.70 4.73
N MET A 189 -22.54 -3.38 3.57
CA MET A 189 -21.45 -4.26 3.14
C MET A 189 -20.27 -3.46 2.60
N LYS A 190 -19.14 -4.14 2.40
CA LYS A 190 -17.89 -3.53 1.97
C LYS A 190 -17.32 -4.21 0.74
N LEU A 191 -16.84 -3.40 -0.19
CA LEU A 191 -15.93 -3.83 -1.24
C LEU A 191 -14.50 -3.86 -0.68
N ASP A 192 -13.80 -4.98 -0.89
CA ASP A 192 -12.39 -5.19 -0.60
C ASP A 192 -11.66 -5.37 -1.94
N ILE A 193 -10.78 -4.44 -2.27
CA ILE A 193 -9.93 -4.50 -3.48
C ILE A 193 -8.52 -4.84 -3.04
N SER A 194 -7.93 -5.89 -3.60
CA SER A 194 -6.60 -6.38 -3.22
C SER A 194 -5.66 -6.49 -4.42
N VAL A 195 -4.43 -6.02 -4.22
CA VAL A 195 -3.32 -6.18 -5.16
C VAL A 195 -2.02 -6.41 -4.40
N SER A 196 -1.11 -7.22 -4.92
CA SER A 196 0.18 -7.53 -4.29
C SER A 196 1.35 -7.07 -5.16
N SER A 197 2.41 -6.62 -4.54
CA SER A 197 3.60 -6.17 -5.24
C SER A 197 4.36 -7.35 -5.87
N PRO A 198 5.19 -7.08 -6.89
CA PRO A 198 6.35 -7.91 -7.13
C PRO A 198 7.22 -8.00 -5.87
N TYR A 199 8.01 -9.06 -5.75
CA TYR A 199 8.85 -9.33 -4.57
C TYR A 199 10.31 -9.65 -4.91
N CYS A 200 10.63 -9.75 -6.20
CA CYS A 200 11.99 -9.92 -6.70
C CYS A 200 12.52 -8.57 -7.18
N TRP A 201 13.70 -8.18 -6.73
CA TRP A 201 14.33 -6.90 -7.01
C TRP A 201 15.72 -7.10 -7.63
N ASP A 202 16.10 -6.21 -8.55
CA ASP A 202 17.38 -6.29 -9.27
C ASP A 202 18.63 -5.96 -8.43
N GLY A 203 18.44 -5.41 -7.23
CA GLY A 203 19.50 -5.05 -6.30
C GLY A 203 20.21 -3.74 -6.62
N LYS A 204 19.88 -3.08 -7.73
CA LYS A 204 20.67 -1.99 -8.31
C LYS A 204 19.86 -0.71 -8.45
N ASN A 205 18.58 -0.82 -8.77
CA ASN A 205 17.73 0.33 -9.11
C ASN A 205 16.63 0.51 -8.07
N LEU A 206 16.55 1.70 -7.48
CA LEU A 206 15.44 2.06 -6.57
C LEU A 206 14.20 2.55 -7.32
N ASP A 207 14.34 2.77 -8.61
CA ASP A 207 13.30 3.13 -9.57
C ASP A 207 13.83 2.77 -10.98
N SER A 208 12.94 2.51 -11.92
CA SER A 208 13.27 2.30 -13.34
C SER A 208 12.53 3.32 -14.20
N PRO A 209 12.92 3.57 -15.47
CA PRO A 209 12.22 4.53 -16.32
C PRO A 209 10.72 4.26 -16.52
N ASP A 210 10.28 3.01 -16.39
CA ASP A 210 8.88 2.59 -16.44
C ASP A 210 8.25 2.36 -15.04
N HIS A 211 9.03 2.60 -13.99
CA HIS A 211 8.69 2.45 -12.58
C HIS A 211 8.28 1.03 -12.16
N ARG A 212 8.62 0.03 -12.98
CA ARG A 212 8.22 -1.37 -12.83
C ARG A 212 9.35 -2.36 -13.06
N SER A 213 10.15 -2.20 -14.12
CA SER A 213 11.10 -3.21 -14.59
C SER A 213 12.28 -3.53 -13.67
N HIS A 214 12.52 -2.73 -12.62
CA HIS A 214 13.50 -3.05 -11.58
C HIS A 214 12.96 -4.04 -10.54
N MET A 215 11.67 -4.34 -10.62
CA MET A 215 10.95 -5.33 -9.83
C MET A 215 10.39 -6.42 -10.74
N SER A 216 10.20 -7.61 -10.19
CA SER A 216 9.62 -8.74 -10.91
C SER A 216 8.74 -9.60 -10.00
N TYR A 217 7.66 -10.14 -10.58
CA TYR A 217 6.91 -11.20 -9.95
C TYR A 217 7.68 -12.51 -10.16
N GLY A 218 8.19 -13.10 -9.06
CA GLY A 218 8.79 -14.42 -9.11
C GLY A 218 7.78 -15.50 -9.51
N GLY A 219 8.28 -16.70 -9.82
CA GLY A 219 7.47 -17.83 -10.27
C GLY A 219 7.63 -19.07 -9.39
N GLY A 220 7.23 -20.23 -9.92
CA GLY A 220 7.39 -21.52 -9.24
C GLY A 220 8.85 -21.89 -8.92
N GLY A 221 9.82 -21.21 -9.53
CA GLY A 221 11.26 -21.35 -9.26
C GLY A 221 11.87 -20.26 -8.37
N GLY A 222 11.06 -19.38 -7.76
CA GLY A 222 11.56 -18.22 -7.03
C GLY A 222 11.80 -17.01 -7.94
N CYS A 223 12.79 -16.20 -7.59
CA CYS A 223 13.17 -15.00 -8.30
C CYS A 223 14.04 -15.31 -9.53
N PRO A 224 13.87 -14.58 -10.66
CA PRO A 224 14.77 -14.73 -11.80
C PRO A 224 16.16 -14.19 -11.47
N ASP A 225 17.19 -14.68 -12.17
CA ASP A 225 18.59 -14.23 -12.00
C ASP A 225 18.78 -12.72 -12.25
N THR A 226 17.88 -12.10 -13.00
CA THR A 226 17.87 -10.64 -13.22
C THR A 226 17.37 -9.86 -12.01
N HIS A 227 16.66 -10.51 -11.08
CA HIS A 227 16.04 -9.92 -9.90
C HIS A 227 16.23 -10.79 -8.65
N PRO A 228 17.46 -11.18 -8.27
CA PRO A 228 17.68 -12.24 -7.29
C PRO A 228 17.31 -11.86 -5.85
N TYR A 229 17.08 -10.57 -5.56
CA TYR A 229 16.86 -10.07 -4.21
C TYR A 229 15.38 -10.13 -3.83
N HIS A 230 15.05 -10.91 -2.81
CA HIS A 230 13.68 -11.18 -2.38
C HIS A 230 13.29 -10.29 -1.18
N ILE A 231 12.49 -9.25 -1.46
CA ILE A 231 11.91 -8.36 -0.46
C ILE A 231 10.56 -8.90 0.04
N PRO A 232 10.04 -8.45 1.19
CA PRO A 232 8.66 -8.74 1.58
C PRO A 232 7.64 -8.29 0.53
N VAL A 233 6.68 -9.16 0.24
CA VAL A 233 5.50 -8.83 -0.58
C VAL A 233 4.71 -7.75 0.14
N TYR A 234 4.50 -6.62 -0.54
CA TYR A 234 3.57 -5.59 -0.14
C TYR A 234 2.18 -5.92 -0.73
N THR A 235 1.20 -6.28 0.11
CA THR A 235 -0.20 -6.33 -0.31
C THR A 235 -0.93 -5.06 0.12
N ASN A 236 -1.58 -4.40 -0.82
CA ASN A 236 -2.52 -3.31 -0.54
C ASN A 236 -3.96 -3.83 -0.63
N GLN A 237 -4.73 -3.65 0.44
CA GLN A 237 -6.16 -3.90 0.46
C GLN A 237 -6.94 -2.63 0.76
N SER A 238 -7.78 -2.18 -0.17
CA SER A 238 -8.61 -0.98 0.00
C SER A 238 -10.05 -1.36 0.31
N ILE A 239 -10.56 -0.85 1.42
CA ILE A 239 -11.89 -1.21 1.94
C ILE A 239 -12.87 -0.06 1.75
N TYR A 240 -13.98 -0.28 1.07
CA TYR A 240 -15.01 0.72 0.81
C TYR A 240 -16.37 0.23 1.31
N THR A 241 -16.99 0.95 2.24
CA THR A 241 -18.36 0.67 2.69
C THR A 241 -19.37 1.26 1.70
N ILE A 242 -20.35 0.44 1.32
CA ILE A 242 -21.51 0.88 0.54
C ILE A 242 -22.49 1.57 1.50
N GLN A 243 -22.84 2.80 1.19
CA GLN A 243 -23.75 3.65 1.93
C GLN A 243 -25.11 3.75 1.23
N GLU A 244 -26.11 4.18 1.98
CA GLU A 244 -27.39 4.58 1.38
C GLU A 244 -27.19 5.75 0.42
N GLY A 245 -27.81 5.69 -0.76
CA GLY A 245 -27.64 6.67 -1.83
C GLY A 245 -26.44 6.40 -2.76
N ASP A 246 -25.59 5.43 -2.44
CA ASP A 246 -24.57 4.99 -3.39
C ASP A 246 -25.18 4.34 -4.63
N ARG A 247 -24.36 4.35 -5.68
CA ARG A 247 -24.60 3.73 -6.99
C ARG A 247 -23.40 2.85 -7.36
N PRO A 248 -23.20 1.70 -6.68
CA PRO A 248 -22.06 0.82 -6.93
C PRO A 248 -21.94 0.34 -8.39
N GLU A 249 -23.05 0.35 -9.13
CA GLU A 249 -23.08 0.06 -10.57
C GLU A 249 -22.36 1.12 -11.44
N THR A 250 -22.10 2.31 -10.88
CA THR A 250 -21.37 3.40 -11.55
C THR A 250 -19.97 3.63 -10.99
N TRP A 251 -19.57 2.87 -9.97
CA TRP A 251 -18.23 2.98 -9.38
C TRP A 251 -17.15 2.69 -10.41
N HIS A 252 -16.15 3.54 -10.54
CA HIS A 252 -15.02 3.34 -11.44
C HIS A 252 -13.80 4.09 -10.90
N LEU A 253 -12.60 3.69 -11.30
CA LEU A 253 -11.39 4.39 -10.91
C LEU A 253 -11.18 5.61 -11.81
N ALA A 254 -10.60 6.67 -11.26
CA ALA A 254 -10.21 7.85 -12.01
C ALA A 254 -9.24 7.53 -13.18
N SER A 255 -8.56 6.40 -13.13
CA SER A 255 -7.66 5.88 -14.17
C SER A 255 -8.35 5.05 -15.25
N ASP A 256 -9.55 4.51 -15.01
CA ASP A 256 -10.19 3.53 -15.91
C ASP A 256 -10.38 4.11 -17.32
N GLN A 257 -10.89 5.34 -17.42
CA GLN A 257 -11.13 5.98 -18.73
C GLN A 257 -9.85 6.24 -19.54
N MET A 258 -8.69 6.31 -18.88
CA MET A 258 -7.41 6.56 -19.55
C MET A 258 -6.66 5.26 -19.87
N MET A 259 -6.76 4.26 -19.00
CA MET A 259 -5.93 3.05 -19.05
C MET A 259 -6.69 1.84 -19.58
N THR A 260 -8.00 1.76 -19.29
CA THR A 260 -8.88 0.64 -19.67
C THR A 260 -10.26 1.14 -20.12
N PRO A 261 -10.36 2.01 -21.14
CA PRO A 261 -11.62 2.65 -21.53
C PRO A 261 -12.71 1.66 -21.95
N ASP A 262 -12.32 0.52 -22.52
CA ASP A 262 -13.22 -0.56 -22.94
C ASP A 262 -13.22 -1.76 -21.96
N GLY A 263 -12.54 -1.62 -20.82
CA GLY A 263 -12.38 -2.67 -19.81
C GLY A 263 -13.48 -2.67 -18.73
N PRO A 264 -13.57 -3.73 -17.90
CA PRO A 264 -14.41 -3.72 -16.70
C PRO A 264 -14.02 -2.58 -15.75
N ARG A 265 -14.98 -2.10 -14.94
CA ARG A 265 -14.70 -1.01 -13.99
C ARG A 265 -13.76 -1.52 -12.89
N GLY A 266 -12.87 -0.65 -12.46
CA GLY A 266 -11.83 -0.98 -11.49
C GLY A 266 -10.66 -1.78 -12.07
N GLN A 267 -10.68 -2.16 -13.35
CA GLN A 267 -9.61 -2.99 -13.94
C GLN A 267 -8.25 -2.30 -13.88
N SER A 268 -8.21 -0.97 -14.00
CA SER A 268 -6.96 -0.20 -13.95
C SER A 268 -6.38 -0.02 -12.54
N PHE A 269 -6.91 -0.70 -11.52
CA PHE A 269 -6.42 -0.57 -10.15
C PHE A 269 -4.92 -0.90 -10.08
N HIS A 270 -4.18 0.06 -9.55
CA HIS A 270 -2.77 -0.06 -9.24
C HIS A 270 -2.50 0.63 -7.91
N THR A 271 -1.31 0.39 -7.39
CA THR A 271 -0.82 1.03 -6.17
C THR A 271 0.60 1.48 -6.41
N ASP A 272 0.88 2.66 -5.92
CA ASP A 272 2.14 3.35 -6.05
C ASP A 272 2.74 3.49 -4.66
N TYR A 273 4.03 3.22 -4.58
CA TYR A 273 4.72 3.14 -3.31
C TYR A 273 6.03 3.90 -3.38
N PHE A 274 6.27 4.75 -2.37
CA PHE A 274 7.58 5.35 -2.14
C PHE A 274 7.99 5.11 -0.68
N MET A 275 8.92 4.18 -0.50
CA MET A 275 9.43 3.78 0.81
C MET A 275 10.14 4.94 1.51
N ALA A 276 9.66 5.30 2.71
CA ALA A 276 10.28 6.28 3.60
C ALA A 276 10.03 5.98 5.09
N TRP A 277 10.03 4.69 5.44
CA TRP A 277 10.00 4.23 6.83
C TRP A 277 11.14 4.84 7.64
N GLU A 278 10.91 4.98 8.95
CA GLU A 278 11.99 5.15 9.90
C GLU A 278 12.87 3.88 9.92
N ASP A 279 14.16 4.05 9.66
CA ASP A 279 15.11 2.93 9.47
C ASP A 279 15.08 1.98 10.67
N THR A 280 15.18 2.53 11.87
CA THR A 280 15.14 1.73 13.11
C THR A 280 13.82 0.95 13.31
N VAL A 281 12.74 1.39 12.68
CA VAL A 281 11.42 0.75 12.81
C VAL A 281 11.25 -0.35 11.79
N ILE A 282 11.68 -0.14 10.54
CA ILE A 282 11.71 -1.21 9.54
C ILE A 282 12.63 -2.36 9.94
N ASP A 283 13.82 -2.05 10.45
CA ASP A 283 14.76 -3.06 10.95
C ASP A 283 14.12 -3.93 12.05
N ARG A 284 13.36 -3.30 12.97
CA ARG A 284 12.69 -4.00 14.07
C ARG A 284 11.66 -5.01 13.57
N TRP A 285 10.70 -4.57 12.74
CA TRP A 285 9.65 -5.48 12.29
C TRP A 285 10.16 -6.49 11.24
N MET A 286 11.21 -6.17 10.47
CA MET A 286 11.91 -7.17 9.65
C MET A 286 12.58 -8.24 10.53
N ALA A 287 13.34 -7.83 11.54
CA ALA A 287 14.06 -8.75 12.42
C ALA A 287 13.12 -9.62 13.28
N ALA A 288 11.98 -9.08 13.71
CA ALA A 288 11.04 -9.79 14.56
C ALA A 288 9.86 -10.38 13.78
N CYS A 289 8.97 -9.54 13.23
CA CYS A 289 7.75 -10.02 12.58
C CYS A 289 8.03 -10.95 11.40
N ILE A 290 8.97 -10.57 10.53
CA ILE A 290 9.31 -11.36 9.35
C ILE A 290 10.26 -12.51 9.71
N ASN A 291 11.43 -12.21 10.25
CA ASN A 291 12.50 -13.20 10.43
C ASN A 291 12.30 -14.17 11.61
N LYS A 292 11.37 -13.90 12.54
CA LYS A 292 10.96 -14.87 13.57
C LYS A 292 9.62 -15.55 13.28
N LEU A 293 9.08 -15.40 12.07
CA LEU A 293 7.82 -16.01 11.66
C LEU A 293 6.67 -15.63 12.63
N LEU A 294 6.49 -14.35 12.93
CA LEU A 294 5.41 -13.88 13.81
C LEU A 294 4.25 -13.30 13.01
N ASN A 295 3.05 -13.34 13.61
CA ASN A 295 1.82 -12.80 13.02
C ASN A 295 1.51 -11.40 13.56
N CYS A 296 2.37 -10.43 13.31
CA CYS A 296 2.19 -9.06 13.79
C CYS A 296 1.06 -8.32 13.06
N SER A 297 0.36 -7.46 13.79
CA SER A 297 -0.76 -6.65 13.28
C SER A 297 -0.84 -5.30 13.98
N SER A 298 -1.58 -4.35 13.38
CA SER A 298 -1.81 -3.00 13.93
C SER A 298 -0.53 -2.21 14.26
N GLY A 299 0.56 -2.44 13.52
CA GLY A 299 1.85 -1.80 13.79
C GLY A 299 2.64 -2.41 14.95
N ASP A 300 2.29 -3.61 15.41
CA ASP A 300 3.10 -4.42 16.33
C ASP A 300 4.45 -4.74 15.69
N LEU A 301 5.55 -4.38 16.35
CA LEU A 301 6.90 -4.58 15.83
C LEU A 301 7.46 -5.97 16.15
N GLY A 302 6.73 -6.80 16.92
CA GLY A 302 7.09 -8.18 17.22
C GLY A 302 8.19 -8.34 18.27
N ASP A 303 8.71 -7.23 18.80
CA ASP A 303 9.79 -7.17 19.79
C ASP A 303 9.31 -6.70 21.18
N GLY A 304 7.98 -6.74 21.40
CA GLY A 304 7.34 -6.25 22.62
C GLY A 304 6.99 -4.75 22.57
N ARG A 305 7.12 -4.13 21.39
CA ARG A 305 6.74 -2.74 21.14
C ARG A 305 5.72 -2.65 20.00
N ILE A 306 4.90 -1.60 20.04
CA ILE A 306 3.91 -1.26 19.01
C ILE A 306 4.02 0.22 18.65
N MET A 307 3.75 0.57 17.40
CA MET A 307 3.57 1.96 17.00
C MET A 307 2.35 2.55 17.71
N LYS A 308 2.52 3.62 18.49
CA LYS A 308 1.39 4.34 19.08
C LYS A 308 0.53 4.95 17.98
N GLN A 309 -0.78 4.91 18.13
CA GLN A 309 -1.69 5.64 17.26
C GLN A 309 -1.65 7.14 17.60
N SER A 310 -1.30 7.99 16.64
CA SER A 310 -1.33 9.44 16.78
C SER A 310 -2.77 9.96 16.90
N ALA A 311 -2.95 11.19 17.39
CA ALA A 311 -4.26 11.83 17.44
C ALA A 311 -4.85 11.97 16.02
N LEU A 312 -4.02 12.33 15.04
CA LEU A 312 -4.40 12.38 13.63
C LEU A 312 -4.92 11.02 13.14
N TYR A 313 -4.18 9.94 13.39
CA TYR A 313 -4.60 8.60 12.99
C TYR A 313 -5.96 8.23 13.58
N GLN A 314 -6.13 8.45 14.89
CA GLN A 314 -7.38 8.13 15.58
C GLN A 314 -8.55 8.94 15.04
N GLU A 315 -8.35 10.24 14.79
CA GLU A 315 -9.36 11.12 14.20
C GLU A 315 -9.78 10.63 12.82
N LEU A 316 -8.81 10.37 11.93
CA LEU A 316 -9.09 9.94 10.56
C LEU A 316 -9.76 8.56 10.51
N MET A 317 -9.31 7.60 11.32
CA MET A 317 -9.91 6.26 11.39
C MET A 317 -11.31 6.25 12.01
N ALA A 318 -11.65 7.25 12.83
CA ALA A 318 -12.97 7.39 13.42
C ALA A 318 -14.01 8.02 12.47
N LYS A 319 -13.58 8.60 11.35
CA LYS A 319 -14.51 9.20 10.37
C LYS A 319 -15.43 8.12 9.79
N PRO A 320 -16.76 8.37 9.72
CA PRO A 320 -17.65 7.48 9.00
C PRO A 320 -17.25 7.44 7.52
N PRO A 321 -17.68 6.43 6.74
CA PRO A 321 -17.43 6.45 5.30
C PRO A 321 -17.95 7.74 4.67
N GLN A 322 -17.23 8.29 3.68
CA GLN A 322 -17.48 9.64 3.16
C GLN A 322 -17.67 9.62 1.64
N ARG A 323 -18.47 10.56 1.15
CA ARG A 323 -18.53 10.95 -0.26
C ARG A 323 -18.09 12.41 -0.36
N LEU A 324 -17.09 12.67 -1.19
CA LEU A 324 -16.54 14.01 -1.36
C LEU A 324 -16.79 14.50 -2.78
N PRO A 325 -16.99 15.81 -2.99
CA PRO A 325 -16.91 16.37 -4.34
C PRO A 325 -15.57 16.00 -4.98
N VAL A 326 -15.57 15.73 -6.29
CA VAL A 326 -14.32 15.57 -7.04
C VAL A 326 -13.53 16.88 -6.94
N PRO A 327 -12.27 16.86 -6.46
CA PRO A 327 -11.45 18.06 -6.39
C PRO A 327 -11.34 18.71 -7.77
N LYS A 328 -11.35 20.04 -7.81
CA LYS A 328 -11.03 20.74 -9.06
C LYS A 328 -9.56 20.49 -9.38
N ARG A 329 -9.26 20.14 -10.63
CA ARG A 329 -7.88 20.14 -11.11
C ARG A 329 -7.37 21.58 -11.08
N SER A 330 -6.35 21.84 -10.27
CA SER A 330 -5.66 23.14 -10.26
C SER A 330 -5.17 23.43 -11.69
N ALA A 331 -5.42 24.64 -12.19
CA ALA A 331 -4.82 25.05 -13.45
C ALA A 331 -3.28 25.04 -13.29
N PRO A 332 -2.54 24.54 -14.29
CA PRO A 332 -1.08 24.47 -14.25
C PRO A 332 -0.43 25.85 -14.08
#